data_AF-A0A0L7L8X0-F1
#
_entry.id   AF-A0A0L7L8X0-F1
#
_cell.length_a   1.000
_cell.length_b   1.000
_cell.length_c   1.000
_cell.angle_alpha   90.00
_cell.angle_beta   90.00
_cell.angle_gamma   90.00
#
_symmetry.space_group_name_H-M   'P 1'
#
loop_
_entity.id
_entity.type
_entity.pdbx_description
1 polymer ?
#
loop_
_entity_poly.entity_id
_entity_poly.type
_entity_poly.pdbx_seq_one_letter_code
_entity_poly.pdbx_strand_id
1 'polypeptide(L)'
;MEASSSDYSDEEVGVLARGQRLWVRLSLRRLSSGGEEDSGRDSDGGSRSGGRRRRRGVRPVTPPPAARIEDPATKLVSVIQHQSRTIHQQLDKLREQEKLIDQLEDQTHKNRMEKHGSNYLLESYLRDLGRSSEVNDSQAGNSDSGVGVGSGTPPRRHTKHKSRRERHLMREHYFTKELTDICQVNSERLKQTQNDTDSDGSADELTRIREEIELLEKLAIINKRLHREEELVVRLTAKVKRYIDENKANSCESPSQVAMLLDKIEEELTTTTKEMQDNAVELAKTDGEIEHRIKLIDELTLELEQEEYQNAILERQLNEASSRQPILLRESYVPVLDQASISTPGYVLDTLV
;
A
#
# COMPACT_ATOMS: atom_id res chain seq x y z
N MET A 1 26.69 -56.73 28.91
CA MET A 1 26.25 -55.99 30.10
C MET A 1 26.14 -54.54 29.64
N GLU A 2 24.99 -54.19 29.09
CA GLU A 2 23.86 -53.59 29.84
C GLU A 2 24.19 -52.14 30.22
N ALA A 3 23.30 -51.15 30.16
CA ALA A 3 22.04 -50.87 29.50
C ALA A 3 21.56 -49.57 30.19
N SER A 4 20.91 -48.67 29.44
CA SER A 4 19.85 -47.78 29.97
C SER A 4 20.29 -46.68 30.95
N SER A 5 19.64 -45.54 31.13
CA SER A 5 18.49 -44.78 30.61
C SER A 5 18.55 -43.47 31.45
N SER A 6 18.15 -42.27 31.04
CA SER A 6 16.76 -41.82 30.91
C SER A 6 16.77 -40.29 30.97
N ASP A 7 16.12 -39.66 30.01
CA ASP A 7 15.17 -38.53 30.08
C ASP A 7 15.33 -37.42 31.13
N TYR A 8 15.37 -36.17 30.66
CA TYR A 8 14.26 -35.23 30.94
C TYR A 8 14.20 -34.12 29.87
N SER A 9 13.05 -34.13 29.19
CA SER A 9 12.34 -33.13 28.39
C SER A 9 12.80 -31.66 28.50
N ASP A 10 12.99 -31.01 27.36
CA ASP A 10 12.79 -29.56 27.25
C ASP A 10 11.82 -29.31 26.09
N GLU A 11 10.67 -28.74 26.45
CA GLU A 11 9.48 -28.60 25.64
C GLU A 11 9.63 -27.54 24.56
N GLU A 12 9.04 -27.84 23.41
CA GLU A 12 8.67 -26.94 22.34
C GLU A 12 8.11 -25.59 22.85
N VAL A 13 8.75 -24.48 22.46
CA VAL A 13 8.04 -23.23 22.19
C VAL A 13 8.52 -22.68 20.85
N GLY A 14 8.16 -23.40 19.78
CA GLY A 14 8.22 -22.89 18.42
C GLY A 14 7.10 -21.87 18.21
N VAL A 15 7.41 -20.57 18.29
CA VAL A 15 6.52 -19.54 17.76
C VAL A 15 6.67 -19.54 16.24
N LEU A 16 5.99 -20.50 15.61
CA LEU A 16 5.69 -20.50 14.18
C LEU A 16 4.79 -19.28 13.89
N ALA A 17 5.41 -18.17 13.47
CA ALA A 17 4.72 -17.11 12.78
C ALA A 17 4.20 -17.66 11.44
N ARG A 18 3.03 -18.29 11.48
CA ARG A 18 2.29 -18.72 10.29
C ARG A 18 1.81 -17.47 9.56
N GLY A 19 2.58 -17.03 8.58
CA GLY A 19 2.12 -16.10 7.55
C GLY A 19 1.02 -16.77 6.71
N GLN A 20 -0.23 -16.65 7.15
CA GLN A 20 -1.38 -17.01 6.34
C GLN A 20 -1.55 -15.94 5.27
N ARG A 21 -1.10 -16.25 4.04
CA ARG A 21 -1.51 -15.51 2.85
C ARG A 21 -2.98 -15.87 2.59
N LEU A 22 -3.88 -14.98 2.98
CA LEU A 22 -5.29 -15.07 2.60
C LEU A 22 -5.41 -14.76 1.10
N TRP A 23 -5.51 -15.82 0.29
CA TRP A 23 -5.98 -15.71 -1.09
C TRP A 23 -7.47 -15.40 -1.07
N VAL A 24 -7.85 -14.16 -1.33
CA VAL A 24 -9.25 -13.79 -1.57
C VAL A 24 -9.64 -14.28 -2.97
N ARG A 25 -10.17 -15.50 -3.05
CA ARG A 25 -10.87 -16.00 -4.25
C ARG A 25 -12.19 -15.25 -4.39
N LEU A 26 -12.20 -14.20 -5.20
CA LEU A 26 -13.42 -13.54 -5.67
C LEU A 26 -14.27 -14.55 -6.46
N SER A 27 -15.23 -15.16 -5.76
CA SER A 27 -16.25 -16.00 -6.37
C SER A 27 -17.38 -15.07 -6.81
N LEU A 28 -17.49 -14.81 -8.11
CA LEU A 28 -18.59 -14.02 -8.68
C LEU A 28 -19.89 -14.84 -8.59
N ARG A 29 -20.55 -14.80 -7.42
CA ARG A 29 -21.87 -15.39 -7.24
C ARG A 29 -22.90 -14.37 -7.74
N ARG A 30 -23.49 -14.68 -8.89
CA ARG A 30 -24.55 -13.92 -9.55
C ARG A 30 -25.76 -13.86 -8.59
N LEU A 31 -25.92 -12.74 -7.88
CA LEU A 31 -27.11 -12.50 -7.05
C LEU A 31 -28.26 -12.11 -7.97
N SER A 32 -29.16 -13.07 -8.17
CA SER A 32 -30.52 -12.85 -8.64
C SER A 32 -31.25 -12.00 -7.60
N SER A 33 -31.60 -10.77 -7.97
CA SER A 33 -32.42 -9.86 -7.17
C SER A 33 -33.88 -10.33 -7.21
N GLY A 34 -34.23 -11.31 -6.37
CA GLY A 34 -35.61 -11.61 -5.98
C GLY A 34 -35.91 -10.90 -4.67
N GLY A 35 -36.64 -9.79 -4.73
CA GLY A 35 -37.07 -9.03 -3.57
C GLY A 35 -38.28 -9.69 -2.90
N GLU A 36 -38.10 -10.13 -1.65
CA GLU A 36 -39.18 -10.40 -0.71
C GLU A 36 -39.34 -9.15 0.18
N GLU A 37 -40.32 -8.31 -0.12
CA GLU A 37 -40.84 -7.33 0.83
C GLU A 37 -41.95 -8.00 1.64
N ASP A 38 -41.56 -8.67 2.73
CA ASP A 38 -42.45 -9.00 3.82
C ASP A 38 -42.42 -7.83 4.82
N SER A 39 -43.42 -6.96 4.73
CA SER A 39 -43.80 -6.11 5.86
C SER A 39 -45.32 -6.06 5.95
N GLY A 40 -45.84 -6.94 6.81
CA GLY A 40 -47.20 -6.85 7.31
C GLY A 40 -47.46 -5.47 7.92
N ARG A 41 -48.50 -4.81 7.42
CA ARG A 41 -49.20 -3.75 8.13
C ARG A 41 -50.68 -3.82 7.78
N ASP A 42 -51.45 -4.16 8.80
CA ASP A 42 -52.89 -4.14 8.87
C ASP A 42 -53.47 -2.81 8.38
N SER A 43 -54.58 -2.88 7.65
CA SER A 43 -55.71 -1.93 7.79
C SER A 43 -56.95 -2.46 7.08
N ASP A 44 -58.04 -2.49 7.84
CA ASP A 44 -59.41 -2.78 7.47
C ASP A 44 -59.94 -1.96 6.28
N GLY A 45 -60.85 -2.57 5.51
CA GLY A 45 -61.64 -1.86 4.51
C GLY A 45 -62.39 -2.79 3.58
N GLY A 46 -63.53 -3.31 4.04
CA GLY A 46 -64.33 -4.28 3.30
C GLY A 46 -64.93 -3.76 2.00
N SER A 47 -65.31 -4.68 1.11
CA SER A 47 -66.66 -4.75 0.54
C SER A 47 -66.84 -5.96 -0.37
N ARG A 48 -68.08 -6.45 -0.32
CA ARG A 48 -68.64 -7.66 -0.92
C ARG A 48 -68.78 -7.56 -2.44
N SER A 49 -68.54 -8.67 -3.14
CA SER A 49 -69.37 -9.25 -4.23
C SER A 49 -68.48 -10.26 -4.97
N GLY A 50 -68.85 -11.53 -5.09
CA GLY A 50 -69.95 -12.00 -5.92
C GLY A 50 -69.34 -12.82 -7.05
N GLY A 51 -69.42 -14.15 -6.94
CA GLY A 51 -68.67 -15.07 -7.80
C GLY A 51 -69.09 -15.08 -9.27
N ARG A 52 -68.21 -15.62 -10.12
CA ARG A 52 -68.60 -16.39 -11.31
C ARG A 52 -67.42 -17.16 -11.88
N ARG A 53 -67.52 -18.50 -11.84
CA ARG A 53 -66.84 -19.41 -12.76
C ARG A 53 -67.09 -18.97 -14.20
N ARG A 54 -66.05 -18.77 -15.02
CA ARG A 54 -66.11 -19.06 -16.46
C ARG A 54 -64.76 -19.53 -17.00
N ARG A 55 -64.91 -20.52 -17.88
CA ARG A 55 -63.96 -21.30 -18.66
C ARG A 55 -63.01 -20.48 -19.54
N ARG A 56 -61.79 -21.00 -19.69
CA ARG A 56 -61.06 -21.29 -20.95
C ARG A 56 -61.19 -20.25 -22.08
N GLY A 57 -60.10 -19.51 -22.32
CA GLY A 57 -59.85 -18.76 -23.55
C GLY A 57 -58.34 -18.57 -23.71
N VAL A 58 -57.76 -19.28 -24.67
CA VAL A 58 -56.37 -19.12 -25.14
C VAL A 58 -56.24 -17.70 -25.68
N ARG A 59 -55.39 -16.87 -25.06
CA ARG A 59 -54.97 -15.58 -25.62
C ARG A 59 -53.74 -15.81 -26.51
N PRO A 60 -53.66 -15.19 -27.68
CA PRO A 60 -52.46 -15.25 -28.50
C PRO A 60 -51.33 -14.55 -27.75
N VAL A 61 -50.17 -15.20 -27.70
CA VAL A 61 -48.93 -14.65 -27.15
C VAL A 61 -48.54 -13.47 -28.03
N THR A 62 -48.76 -12.25 -27.53
CA THR A 62 -48.10 -11.05 -28.06
C THR A 62 -46.59 -11.19 -27.78
N PRO A 63 -45.71 -10.91 -28.76
CA PRO A 63 -44.27 -10.91 -28.49
C PRO A 63 -43.93 -9.84 -27.43
N PRO A 64 -42.90 -10.07 -26.61
CA PRO A 64 -42.51 -9.09 -25.59
C PRO A 64 -42.15 -7.76 -26.29
N PRO A 65 -42.47 -6.60 -25.69
CA PRO A 65 -42.10 -5.33 -26.29
C PRO A 65 -40.58 -5.29 -26.39
N ALA A 66 -40.08 -4.94 -27.57
CA ALA A 66 -38.66 -4.75 -27.84
C ALA A 66 -38.01 -4.00 -26.67
N ALA A 67 -36.98 -4.60 -26.09
CA ALA A 67 -36.15 -3.98 -25.08
C ALA A 67 -35.79 -2.59 -25.59
N ARG A 68 -36.27 -1.56 -24.87
CA ARG A 68 -35.95 -0.16 -25.19
C ARG A 68 -34.44 -0.09 -25.35
N ILE A 69 -33.99 0.31 -26.53
CA ILE A 69 -32.60 0.66 -26.76
C ILE A 69 -32.36 1.85 -25.84
N GLU A 70 -31.91 1.59 -24.62
CA GLU A 70 -31.46 2.62 -23.70
C GLU A 70 -30.38 3.41 -24.43
N ASP A 71 -30.65 4.70 -24.61
CA ASP A 71 -29.78 5.64 -25.31
C ASP A 71 -28.36 5.47 -24.77
N PRO A 72 -27.34 5.22 -25.62
CA PRO A 72 -25.96 4.99 -25.17
C PRO A 72 -25.46 6.07 -24.19
N ALA A 73 -25.95 7.30 -24.32
CA ALA A 73 -25.69 8.38 -23.35
C ALA A 73 -26.22 8.07 -21.94
N THR A 74 -27.43 7.52 -21.83
CA THR A 74 -28.05 7.14 -20.55
C THR A 74 -27.32 5.97 -19.88
N LYS A 75 -26.86 4.99 -20.66
CA LYS A 75 -26.02 3.88 -20.16
C LYS A 75 -24.69 4.39 -19.62
N LEU A 76 -24.03 5.28 -20.34
CA LEU A 76 -22.76 5.87 -19.89
C LEU A 76 -22.93 6.66 -18.59
N VAL A 77 -23.99 7.46 -18.47
CA VAL A 77 -24.31 8.18 -17.22
C VAL A 77 -24.56 7.21 -16.07
N SER A 78 -25.27 6.10 -16.29
CA SER A 78 -25.49 5.06 -15.29
C SER A 78 -24.18 4.40 -14.83
N VAL A 79 -23.27 4.10 -15.78
CA VAL A 79 -21.94 3.57 -15.48
C VAL A 79 -21.10 4.56 -14.68
N ILE A 80 -21.08 5.83 -15.06
CA ILE A 80 -20.33 6.88 -14.34
C ILE A 80 -20.88 7.05 -12.92
N GLN A 81 -22.21 7.04 -12.74
CA GLN A 81 -22.82 7.13 -11.41
C GLN A 81 -22.52 5.88 -10.55
N HIS A 82 -22.53 4.69 -11.16
CA HIS A 82 -22.14 3.47 -10.46
C HIS A 82 -20.67 3.49 -10.06
N GLN A 83 -19.77 3.85 -10.98
CA GLN A 83 -18.34 4.00 -10.70
C GLN A 83 -18.06 5.06 -9.65
N SER A 84 -18.74 6.21 -9.69
CA SER A 84 -18.60 7.26 -8.67
C SER A 84 -19.01 6.76 -7.28
N ARG A 85 -20.10 5.99 -7.19
CA ARG A 85 -20.52 5.35 -5.94
C ARG A 85 -19.47 4.34 -5.44
N THR A 86 -18.90 3.53 -6.35
CA THR A 86 -17.84 2.58 -6.00
C THR A 86 -16.57 3.28 -5.53
N ILE A 87 -16.15 4.36 -6.19
CA ILE A 87 -14.99 5.17 -5.79
C ILE A 87 -15.23 5.78 -4.41
N HIS A 88 -16.40 6.36 -4.15
CA HIS A 88 -16.72 6.90 -2.83
C HIS A 88 -16.71 5.82 -1.74
N GLN A 89 -17.28 4.64 -1.99
CA GLN A 89 -17.20 3.52 -1.05
C GLN A 89 -15.77 3.05 -0.79
N GLN A 90 -14.90 3.04 -1.81
CA GLN A 90 -13.50 2.70 -1.64
C GLN A 90 -12.74 3.77 -0.84
N LEU A 91 -13.00 5.05 -1.10
CA LEU A 91 -12.41 6.16 -0.35
C LEU A 91 -12.84 6.15 1.12
N ASP A 92 -14.09 5.83 1.42
CA ASP A 92 -14.56 5.71 2.80
C ASP A 92 -13.91 4.53 3.52
N LYS A 93 -13.76 3.38 2.85
CA LYS A 93 -12.99 2.25 3.39
C LYS A 93 -11.52 2.60 3.66
N LEU A 94 -10.88 3.37 2.78
CA LEU A 94 -9.50 3.82 2.99
C LEU A 94 -9.40 4.72 4.22
N ARG A 95 -10.33 5.66 4.41
CA ARG A 95 -10.38 6.52 5.61
C ARG A 95 -10.62 5.73 6.89
N GLU A 96 -11.42 4.66 6.84
CA GLU A 96 -11.62 3.75 7.97
C GLU A 96 -10.34 2.96 8.28
N GLN A 97 -9.60 2.52 7.25
CA GLN A 97 -8.31 1.85 7.42
C GLN A 97 -7.24 2.79 7.98
N GLU A 98 -7.16 4.04 7.53
CA GLU A 98 -6.25 5.06 8.10
C GLU A 98 -6.51 5.25 9.61
N LYS A 99 -7.78 5.38 10.00
CA LYS A 99 -8.15 5.46 11.43
C LYS A 99 -7.76 4.21 12.22
N LEU A 100 -7.83 3.03 11.60
CA LEU A 100 -7.41 1.79 12.24
C LEU A 100 -5.89 1.73 12.41
N ILE A 101 -5.13 2.23 11.43
CA ILE A 101 -3.67 2.35 11.53
C ILE A 101 -3.30 3.26 12.69
N ASP A 102 -3.90 4.46 12.78
CA ASP A 102 -3.65 5.39 13.89
C ASP A 102 -3.90 4.72 15.26
N GLN A 103 -5.01 3.99 15.39
CA GLN A 103 -5.34 3.26 16.63
C GLN A 103 -4.31 2.16 16.95
N LEU A 104 -3.86 1.41 15.96
CA LEU A 104 -2.86 0.35 16.15
C LEU A 104 -1.48 0.92 16.47
N GLU A 105 -1.11 2.04 15.86
CA GLU A 105 0.14 2.74 16.14
C GLU A 105 0.13 3.32 17.56
N ASP A 106 -0.95 3.98 17.96
CA ASP A 106 -1.12 4.49 19.32
C ASP A 106 -1.11 3.35 20.35
N GLN A 107 -1.80 2.25 20.07
CA GLN A 107 -1.81 1.08 20.94
C GLN A 107 -0.41 0.45 21.03
N THR A 108 0.32 0.37 19.92
CA THR A 108 1.69 -0.14 19.89
C THR A 108 2.63 0.77 20.66
N HIS A 109 2.51 2.09 20.50
CA HIS A 109 3.28 3.09 21.23
C HIS A 109 3.00 2.99 22.72
N LYS A 110 1.73 2.93 23.12
CA LYS A 110 1.30 2.79 24.52
C LYS A 110 1.82 1.49 25.14
N ASN A 111 1.72 0.37 24.44
CA ASN A 111 2.25 -0.92 24.90
C ASN A 111 3.78 -0.88 25.10
N ARG A 112 4.51 -0.24 24.19
CA ARG A 112 5.97 -0.08 24.32
C ARG A 112 6.33 0.85 25.47
N MET A 113 5.59 1.94 25.63
CA MET A 113 5.75 2.89 26.73
C MET A 113 5.46 2.25 28.11
N GLU A 114 4.47 1.37 28.20
CA GLU A 114 4.16 0.63 29.42
C GLU A 114 5.27 -0.39 29.78
N LYS A 115 5.79 -1.11 28.77
CA LYS A 115 6.83 -2.13 28.98
C LYS A 115 8.23 -1.57 29.23
N HIS A 116 8.56 -0.45 28.59
CA HIS A 116 9.92 0.07 28.52
C HIS A 116 10.05 1.52 29.01
N GLY A 117 8.97 2.10 29.56
CA GLY A 117 8.93 3.47 30.06
C GLY A 117 8.78 4.52 28.96
N SER A 118 8.52 5.78 29.34
CA SER A 118 8.38 6.91 28.41
C SER A 118 9.64 7.21 27.60
N ASN A 119 10.81 6.79 28.09
CA ASN A 119 12.08 6.94 27.41
C ASN A 119 12.42 5.77 26.47
N TYR A 120 11.51 4.82 26.23
CA TYR A 120 11.84 3.60 25.47
C TYR A 120 12.41 3.89 24.08
N LEU A 121 11.99 4.98 23.43
CA LEU A 121 12.54 5.37 22.13
C LEU A 121 14.00 5.78 22.29
N LEU A 122 14.28 6.64 23.27
CA LEU A 122 15.63 7.12 23.59
C LEU A 122 16.52 5.95 24.03
N GLU A 123 16.00 5.04 24.85
CA GLU A 123 16.72 3.85 25.27
C GLU A 123 16.94 2.88 24.11
N SER A 124 15.97 2.63 23.23
CA SER A 124 16.19 1.78 22.05
C SER A 124 17.28 2.31 21.13
N TYR A 125 17.37 3.63 20.93
CA TYR A 125 18.38 4.22 20.06
C TYR A 125 19.71 4.53 20.76
N LEU A 126 19.72 4.76 22.09
CA LEU A 126 20.94 5.09 22.85
C LEU A 126 21.54 3.90 23.63
N ARG A 127 20.79 2.83 23.88
CA ARG A 127 21.32 1.60 24.52
C ARG A 127 22.46 1.00 23.69
N ASP A 128 22.43 1.17 22.37
CA ASP A 128 23.49 0.73 21.47
C ASP A 128 24.68 1.71 21.42
N LEU A 129 24.46 2.99 21.74
CA LEU A 129 25.55 3.97 21.89
C LEU A 129 26.29 3.82 23.24
N GLY A 130 25.60 3.38 24.30
CA GLY A 130 26.19 3.20 25.63
C GLY A 130 27.09 1.96 25.74
N ARG A 131 26.77 0.88 25.01
CA ARG A 131 27.57 -0.36 25.03
C ARG A 131 28.90 -0.24 24.28
N SER A 132 29.07 0.74 23.38
CA SER A 132 30.37 1.05 22.76
C SER A 132 31.31 1.88 23.65
N SER A 133 30.91 2.19 24.89
CA SER A 133 31.70 2.98 25.84
C SER A 133 31.99 2.23 27.14
N GLU A 134 32.10 0.90 27.11
CA GLU A 134 32.60 0.12 28.25
C GLU A 134 33.96 -0.51 27.94
N VAL A 135 34.97 0.36 27.81
CA VAL A 135 36.32 0.05 28.27
C VAL A 135 36.87 1.35 28.88
N ASN A 136 37.16 1.29 30.18
CA ASN A 136 37.72 2.36 31.02
C ASN A 136 36.81 3.56 31.31
N ASP A 137 36.08 3.48 32.43
CA ASP A 137 36.41 4.29 33.60
C ASP A 137 35.38 4.06 34.70
N SER A 138 35.62 3.00 35.49
CA SER A 138 34.97 2.82 36.79
C SER A 138 36.03 2.87 37.88
N GLN A 139 36.71 4.01 37.98
CA GLN A 139 37.39 4.41 39.21
C GLN A 139 37.28 5.92 39.41
N ALA A 140 36.10 6.38 39.81
CA ALA A 140 35.96 7.61 40.59
C ALA A 140 34.60 7.61 41.28
N GLY A 141 34.51 6.90 42.40
CA GLY A 141 33.61 7.31 43.46
C GLY A 141 34.16 8.58 44.10
N ASN A 142 33.33 9.61 44.19
CA ASN A 142 33.07 10.29 45.45
C ASN A 142 31.94 11.33 45.28
N SER A 143 30.99 11.20 46.18
CA SER A 143 29.93 12.13 46.55
C SER A 143 30.47 13.55 46.80
N ASP A 144 29.62 14.57 46.63
CA ASP A 144 29.14 15.44 47.73
C ASP A 144 28.42 16.72 47.21
N SER A 145 27.25 17.00 47.82
CA SER A 145 26.54 18.29 48.01
C SER A 145 26.41 19.30 46.85
N GLY A 146 25.24 19.85 46.52
CA GLY A 146 24.09 20.21 47.34
C GLY A 146 23.58 21.61 46.88
N VAL A 147 22.39 21.97 47.36
CA VAL A 147 21.71 23.28 47.26
C VAL A 147 20.77 23.49 46.07
N GLY A 148 19.50 23.21 46.35
CA GLY A 148 18.37 23.89 45.74
C GLY A 148 18.02 25.17 46.51
N VAL A 149 17.75 26.25 45.79
CA VAL A 149 16.96 27.43 46.18
C VAL A 149 16.34 27.91 44.86
N GLY A 150 15.05 27.82 44.65
CA GLY A 150 14.07 28.75 45.20
C GLY A 150 13.28 29.34 44.03
N SER A 151 11.97 29.24 44.13
CA SER A 151 10.96 29.74 43.20
C SER A 151 11.13 31.23 42.87
N GLY A 152 11.13 31.55 41.58
CA GLY A 152 11.01 32.91 41.08
C GLY A 152 10.90 32.88 39.57
N THR A 153 9.73 32.56 39.03
CA THR A 153 9.42 32.69 37.60
C THR A 153 9.50 34.17 37.19
N PRO A 154 10.47 34.58 36.35
CA PRO A 154 10.46 35.92 35.78
C PRO A 154 9.46 35.97 34.62
N PRO A 155 8.80 37.11 34.36
CA PRO A 155 7.74 37.20 33.36
C PRO A 155 8.26 36.80 31.98
N ARG A 156 7.57 35.81 31.39
CA ARG A 156 7.82 35.27 30.04
C ARG A 156 7.58 36.36 28.99
N ARG A 157 8.56 37.23 28.78
CA ARG A 157 8.65 38.02 27.55
C ARG A 157 8.97 37.05 26.43
N HIS A 158 8.07 36.95 25.46
CA HIS A 158 8.29 36.25 24.20
C HIS A 158 9.45 36.90 23.44
N THR A 159 10.68 36.54 23.77
CA THR A 159 11.81 36.75 22.89
C THR A 159 11.93 35.48 22.05
N LYS A 160 11.78 35.62 20.73
CA LYS A 160 12.05 34.56 19.75
C LYS A 160 13.29 33.77 20.21
N HIS A 161 13.12 32.48 20.48
CA HIS A 161 14.22 31.66 20.96
C HIS A 161 15.35 31.70 19.93
N LYS A 162 16.43 32.42 20.24
CA LYS A 162 17.65 32.39 19.44
C LYS A 162 18.10 30.94 19.34
N SER A 163 18.38 30.50 18.12
CA SER A 163 18.80 29.12 17.85
C SER A 163 20.01 28.78 18.73
N ARG A 164 20.14 27.51 19.13
CA ARG A 164 21.33 27.02 19.86
C ARG A 164 22.63 27.42 19.14
N ARG A 165 22.61 27.40 17.80
CA ARG A 165 23.70 27.86 16.94
C ARG A 165 23.98 29.36 17.09
N GLU A 166 22.92 30.18 17.11
CA GLU A 166 23.04 31.64 17.25
C GLU A 166 23.58 32.04 18.64
N ARG A 167 23.14 31.36 19.71
CA ARG A 167 23.70 31.58 21.06
C ARG A 167 25.17 31.22 21.15
N HIS A 168 25.60 30.17 20.44
CA HIS A 168 27.01 29.77 20.40
C HIS A 168 27.85 30.80 19.63
N LEU A 169 27.40 31.23 18.45
CA LEU A 169 28.06 32.27 17.66
C LEU A 169 28.18 33.61 18.39
N MET A 170 27.15 34.00 19.14
CA MET A 170 27.21 35.22 19.96
C MET A 170 28.27 35.11 21.06
N ARG A 171 28.39 33.97 21.74
CA ARG A 171 29.43 33.77 22.76
C ARG A 171 30.84 33.84 22.15
N GLU A 172 31.03 33.19 21.01
CA GLU A 172 32.29 33.24 20.26
C GLU A 172 32.64 34.67 19.84
N HIS A 173 31.65 35.43 19.37
CA HIS A 173 31.85 36.82 18.96
C HIS A 173 32.24 37.73 20.13
N TYR A 174 31.57 37.59 21.29
CA TYR A 174 31.93 38.35 22.49
C TYR A 174 33.32 37.99 23.00
N PHE A 175 33.67 36.70 23.03
CA PHE A 175 34.99 36.25 23.47
C PHE A 175 36.10 36.77 22.55
N THR A 176 35.88 36.76 21.23
CA THR A 176 36.84 37.30 20.25
C THR A 176 37.01 38.81 20.42
N LYS A 177 35.92 39.52 20.70
CA LYS A 177 35.95 40.96 20.94
C LYS A 177 36.72 41.29 22.22
N GLU A 178 36.46 40.60 23.32
CA GLU A 178 37.21 40.78 24.58
C GLU A 178 38.71 40.55 24.41
N LEU A 179 39.11 39.49 23.68
CA LEU A 179 40.52 39.24 23.39
C LEU A 179 41.16 40.37 22.56
N THR A 180 40.41 40.91 21.59
CA THR A 180 40.90 42.02 20.74
C THR A 180 41.07 43.29 21.56
N ASP A 181 40.09 43.60 22.44
CA ASP A 181 40.14 44.77 23.31
C ASP A 181 41.31 44.68 24.31
N ILE A 182 41.59 43.48 24.86
CA ILE A 182 42.76 43.24 25.74
C ILE A 182 44.07 43.47 24.99
N CYS A 183 44.21 42.93 23.77
CA CYS A 183 45.41 43.15 22.94
C CYS A 183 45.61 44.64 22.62
N GLN A 184 44.52 45.38 22.37
CA GLN A 184 44.58 46.81 22.07
C GLN A 184 45.01 47.63 23.30
N VAL A 185 44.43 47.37 24.47
CA VAL A 185 44.81 48.04 25.73
C VAL A 185 46.27 47.76 26.10
N ASN A 186 46.74 46.52 25.89
CA ASN A 186 48.14 46.18 26.12
C ASN A 186 49.08 46.90 25.15
N SER A 187 48.70 47.03 23.87
CA SER A 187 49.46 47.79 22.87
C SER A 187 49.53 49.29 23.22
N GLU A 188 48.43 49.88 23.68
CA GLU A 188 48.37 51.28 24.11
C GLU A 188 49.22 51.53 25.36
N ARG A 189 49.17 50.65 26.36
CA ARG A 189 50.04 50.70 27.54
C ARG A 189 51.51 50.58 27.18
N LEU A 190 51.86 49.73 26.22
CA LEU A 190 53.25 49.54 25.82
C LEU A 190 53.83 50.79 25.13
N LYS A 191 53.04 51.47 24.28
CA LYS A 191 53.43 52.76 23.65
C LYS A 191 53.63 53.87 24.68
N GLN A 192 52.90 53.84 25.80
CA GLN A 192 53.02 54.83 26.87
C GLN A 192 54.33 54.70 27.67
N THR A 193 54.95 53.52 27.70
CA THR A 193 56.25 53.28 28.38
C THR A 193 57.49 53.70 27.58
N GLN A 194 57.30 54.18 26.34
CA GLN A 194 58.40 54.46 25.41
C GLN A 194 58.98 55.88 25.57
N ASN A 195 58.36 56.75 26.38
CA ASN A 195 58.73 58.16 26.49
C ASN A 195 59.79 58.48 27.57
N ASP A 196 60.22 57.51 28.39
CA ASP A 196 60.94 57.80 29.65
C ASP A 196 62.36 57.20 29.78
N THR A 197 63.00 56.66 28.73
CA THR A 197 64.31 55.99 28.90
C THR A 197 65.32 56.22 27.76
N ASP A 198 66.20 57.22 27.94
CA ASP A 198 67.37 57.50 27.11
C ASP A 198 68.51 56.50 27.39
N SER A 199 68.65 55.44 26.59
CA SER A 199 69.87 54.63 26.47
C SER A 199 69.83 53.77 25.20
N ASP A 200 70.31 54.32 24.08
CA ASP A 200 70.15 53.79 22.71
C ASP A 200 70.60 52.33 22.51
N GLY A 201 71.62 51.84 23.22
CA GLY A 201 72.10 50.46 23.07
C GLY A 201 71.22 49.38 23.72
N SER A 202 70.54 49.71 24.83
CA SER A 202 69.62 48.77 25.50
C SER A 202 68.18 48.93 25.02
N ALA A 203 67.86 50.08 24.42
CA ALA A 203 66.57 50.35 23.80
C ALA A 203 66.33 49.42 22.60
N ASP A 204 67.34 49.23 21.74
CA ASP A 204 67.26 48.34 20.56
C ASP A 204 67.02 46.86 20.94
N GLU A 205 67.67 46.38 22.00
CA GLU A 205 67.48 45.01 22.48
C GLU A 205 66.13 44.83 23.18
N LEU A 206 65.68 45.83 23.94
CA LEU A 206 64.31 45.88 24.47
C LEU A 206 63.25 45.91 23.37
N THR A 207 63.47 46.62 22.26
CA THR A 207 62.55 46.60 21.12
C THR A 207 62.50 45.24 20.44
N ARG A 208 63.65 44.56 20.25
CA ARG A 208 63.67 43.20 19.70
C ARG A 208 62.95 42.20 20.59
N ILE A 209 63.16 42.26 21.91
CA ILE A 209 62.46 41.40 22.86
C ILE A 209 60.95 41.67 22.84
N ARG A 210 60.53 42.94 22.70
CA ARG A 210 59.10 43.30 22.58
C ARG A 210 58.48 42.77 21.28
N GLU A 211 59.17 42.89 20.16
CA GLU A 211 58.73 42.33 18.87
C GLU A 211 58.65 40.80 18.92
N GLU A 212 59.62 40.14 19.56
CA GLU A 212 59.61 38.69 19.77
C GLU A 212 58.43 38.24 20.64
N ILE A 213 58.15 38.96 21.73
CA ILE A 213 56.96 38.72 22.56
C ILE A 213 55.68 38.88 21.73
N GLU A 214 55.56 39.94 20.93
CA GLU A 214 54.39 40.17 20.08
C GLU A 214 54.18 39.04 19.05
N LEU A 215 55.28 38.54 18.46
CA LEU A 215 55.24 37.40 17.55
C LEU A 215 54.81 36.11 18.26
N LEU A 216 55.32 35.86 19.47
CA LEU A 216 54.94 34.71 20.28
C LEU A 216 53.46 34.76 20.70
N GLU A 217 52.93 35.95 21.04
CA GLU A 217 51.51 36.14 21.33
C GLU A 217 50.64 35.86 20.10
N LYS A 218 51.04 36.36 18.92
CA LYS A 218 50.35 36.06 17.64
C LYS A 218 50.36 34.56 17.34
N LEU A 219 51.50 33.89 17.56
CA LEU A 219 51.65 32.46 17.36
C LEU A 219 50.78 31.65 18.32
N ALA A 220 50.66 32.09 19.59
CA ALA A 220 49.78 31.47 20.57
C ALA A 220 48.29 31.58 20.19
N ILE A 221 47.86 32.71 19.61
CA ILE A 221 46.49 32.88 19.11
C ILE A 221 46.23 31.96 17.92
N ILE A 222 47.16 31.88 16.97
CA ILE A 222 47.05 30.99 15.81
C ILE A 222 46.96 29.52 16.24
N ASN A 223 47.85 29.08 17.15
CA ASN A 223 47.82 27.70 17.67
C ASN A 223 46.51 27.37 18.39
N LYS A 224 45.96 28.30 19.19
CA LYS A 224 44.64 28.10 19.82
C LYS A 224 43.52 27.95 18.80
N ARG A 225 43.57 28.71 17.69
CA ARG A 225 42.61 28.58 16.60
C ARG A 225 42.79 27.26 15.86
N LEU A 226 44.03 26.87 15.55
CA LEU A 226 44.35 25.62 14.87
C LEU A 226 43.84 24.40 15.65
N HIS A 227 44.08 24.34 16.96
CA HIS A 227 43.55 23.26 17.80
C HIS A 227 42.03 23.14 17.75
N ARG A 228 41.29 24.26 17.71
CA ARG A 228 39.83 24.21 17.56
C ARG A 228 39.40 23.68 16.20
N GLU A 229 40.11 24.06 15.14
CA GLU A 229 39.84 23.55 13.79
C GLU A 229 40.15 22.04 13.70
N GLU A 230 41.25 21.58 14.30
CA GLU A 230 41.59 20.16 14.43
C GLU A 230 40.50 19.37 15.19
N GLU A 231 40.03 19.88 16.33
CA GLU A 231 38.90 19.27 17.07
C GLU A 231 37.62 19.20 16.25
N LEU A 232 37.29 20.24 15.48
CA LEU A 232 36.11 20.27 14.62
C LEU A 232 36.22 19.23 13.50
N VAL A 233 37.39 19.10 12.89
CA VAL A 233 37.66 18.07 11.87
C VAL A 233 37.49 16.67 12.45
N VAL A 234 38.05 16.39 13.63
CA VAL A 234 37.89 15.08 14.30
C VAL A 234 36.42 14.79 14.60
N ARG A 235 35.66 15.76 15.11
CA ARG A 235 34.22 15.60 15.37
C ARG A 235 33.43 15.38 14.09
N LEU A 236 33.76 16.07 13.00
CA LEU A 236 33.11 15.89 11.71
C LEU A 236 33.40 14.50 11.15
N THR A 237 34.65 14.05 11.18
CA THR A 237 35.06 12.71 10.75
C THR A 237 34.30 11.63 11.52
N ALA A 238 34.16 11.79 12.85
CA ALA A 238 33.36 10.87 13.66
C ALA A 238 31.87 10.87 13.26
N LYS A 239 31.28 12.04 12.96
CA LYS A 239 29.89 12.13 12.50
C LYS A 239 29.68 11.50 11.13
N VAL A 240 30.60 11.74 10.19
CA VAL A 240 30.54 11.14 8.84
C VAL A 240 30.64 9.63 8.96
N LYS A 241 31.55 9.11 9.79
CA LYS A 241 31.67 7.67 10.03
C LYS A 241 30.37 7.08 10.58
N ARG A 242 29.78 7.70 11.60
CA ARG A 242 28.48 7.25 12.15
C ARG A 242 27.37 7.29 11.10
N TYR A 243 27.28 8.34 10.29
CA TYR A 243 26.30 8.44 9.22
C TYR A 243 26.47 7.34 8.16
N ILE A 244 27.71 7.01 7.80
CA ILE A 244 28.02 5.91 6.87
C ILE A 244 27.62 4.57 7.48
N ASP A 245 27.97 4.34 8.75
CA ASP A 245 27.66 3.10 9.46
C ASP A 245 26.13 2.94 9.68
N GLU A 246 25.44 4.02 10.06
CA GLU A 246 23.98 4.09 10.20
C GLU A 246 23.28 3.85 8.85
N ASN A 247 23.75 4.47 7.77
CA ASN A 247 23.19 4.21 6.44
C ASN A 247 23.46 2.80 5.94
N LYS A 248 24.61 2.22 6.26
CA LYS A 248 24.92 0.82 5.92
C LYS A 248 24.07 -0.16 6.73
N ALA A 249 23.76 0.17 7.98
CA ALA A 249 22.86 -0.59 8.82
C ALA A 249 21.39 -0.44 8.41
N ASN A 250 20.98 0.74 7.91
CA ASN A 250 19.62 1.02 7.45
C ASN A 250 19.37 0.60 6.00
N SER A 251 20.41 0.54 5.14
CA SER A 251 20.33 0.01 3.77
C SER A 251 20.44 -1.51 3.74
N CYS A 252 19.95 -2.20 4.78
CA CYS A 252 20.04 -3.65 4.92
C CYS A 252 19.09 -4.41 3.97
N GLU A 253 19.12 -4.06 2.69
CA GLU A 253 19.21 -5.09 1.67
C GLU A 253 20.69 -5.23 1.34
N SER A 254 21.30 -6.35 1.73
CA SER A 254 22.65 -6.64 1.22
C SER A 254 22.63 -6.52 -0.31
N PRO A 255 23.70 -6.07 -0.99
CA PRO A 255 23.70 -5.99 -2.44
C PRO A 255 23.33 -7.33 -3.11
N SER A 256 23.61 -8.44 -2.44
CA SER A 256 23.15 -9.79 -2.83
C SER A 256 21.64 -9.98 -2.69
N GLN A 257 21.00 -9.40 -1.68
CA GLN A 257 19.55 -9.44 -1.49
C GLN A 257 18.82 -8.57 -2.52
N VAL A 258 19.35 -7.39 -2.84
CA VAL A 258 18.85 -6.56 -3.94
C VAL A 258 18.95 -7.32 -5.26
N ALA A 259 20.10 -7.97 -5.53
CA ALA A 259 20.28 -8.79 -6.73
C ALA A 259 19.27 -9.96 -6.79
N MET A 260 19.09 -10.70 -5.69
CA MET A 260 18.08 -11.77 -5.64
C MET A 260 16.66 -11.27 -5.85
N LEU A 261 16.32 -10.08 -5.34
CA LEU A 261 15.00 -9.47 -5.57
C LEU A 261 14.82 -9.07 -7.03
N LEU A 262 15.87 -8.52 -7.67
CA LEU A 262 15.84 -8.19 -9.09
C LEU A 262 15.69 -9.44 -9.97
N ASP A 263 16.47 -10.50 -9.70
CA ASP A 263 16.37 -11.78 -10.41
C ASP A 263 14.97 -12.38 -10.28
N LYS A 264 14.39 -12.30 -9.07
CA LYS A 264 13.03 -12.77 -8.82
C LYS A 264 11.97 -11.96 -9.57
N ILE A 265 12.12 -10.63 -9.62
CA ILE A 265 11.23 -9.76 -10.40
C ILE A 265 11.34 -10.09 -11.89
N GLU A 266 12.55 -10.37 -12.39
CA GLU A 266 12.77 -10.77 -13.77
C GLU A 266 12.13 -12.13 -14.09
N GLU A 267 12.21 -13.10 -13.19
CA GLU A 267 11.51 -14.39 -13.30
C GLU A 267 9.98 -14.23 -13.29
N GLU A 268 9.44 -13.39 -12.39
CA GLU A 268 8.00 -13.09 -12.35
C GLU A 268 7.54 -12.37 -13.63
N LEU A 269 8.35 -11.45 -14.17
CA LEU A 269 8.06 -10.75 -15.43
C LEU A 269 8.08 -11.69 -16.64
N THR A 270 9.05 -12.60 -16.72
CA THR A 270 9.12 -13.59 -17.82
C THR A 270 7.94 -14.57 -17.75
N THR A 271 7.56 -15.00 -16.55
CA THR A 271 6.39 -15.86 -16.33
C THR A 271 5.10 -15.17 -16.75
N THR A 272 4.86 -13.95 -16.28
CA THR A 272 3.65 -13.18 -16.63
C THR A 272 3.58 -12.85 -18.13
N THR A 273 4.72 -12.56 -18.76
CA THR A 273 4.80 -12.35 -20.22
C THR A 273 4.41 -13.62 -20.98
N LYS A 274 4.88 -14.79 -20.52
CA LYS A 274 4.52 -16.08 -21.12
C LYS A 274 3.03 -16.37 -20.96
N GLU A 275 2.47 -16.18 -19.77
CA GLU A 275 1.02 -16.37 -19.52
C GLU A 275 0.17 -15.44 -20.40
N MET A 276 0.58 -14.18 -20.57
CA MET A 276 -0.09 -13.26 -21.50
C MET A 276 -0.03 -13.75 -22.95
N GLN A 277 1.11 -14.27 -23.38
CA GLN A 277 1.26 -14.82 -24.73
C GLN A 277 0.38 -16.06 -24.93
N ASP A 278 0.33 -16.96 -23.96
CA ASP A 278 -0.50 -18.17 -23.99
C ASP A 278 -2.00 -17.78 -24.05
N ASN A 279 -2.43 -16.81 -23.24
CA ASN A 279 -3.79 -16.26 -23.28
C ASN A 279 -4.11 -15.63 -24.64
N ALA A 280 -3.17 -14.91 -25.26
CA ALA A 280 -3.38 -14.32 -26.58
C ALA A 280 -3.58 -15.39 -27.67
N VAL A 281 -2.83 -16.51 -27.58
CA VAL A 281 -3.00 -17.66 -28.49
C VAL A 281 -4.36 -18.34 -28.27
N GLU A 282 -4.77 -18.53 -27.01
CA GLU A 282 -6.07 -19.10 -26.69
C GLU A 282 -7.22 -18.23 -27.19
N LEU A 283 -7.14 -16.91 -27.00
CA LEU A 283 -8.12 -15.95 -27.51
C LEU A 283 -8.23 -16.03 -29.04
N ALA A 284 -7.11 -16.01 -29.76
CA ALA A 284 -7.11 -16.14 -31.21
C ALA A 284 -7.74 -17.46 -31.69
N LYS A 285 -7.53 -18.55 -30.96
CA LYS A 285 -8.19 -19.84 -31.23
C LYS A 285 -9.70 -19.74 -31.03
N THR A 286 -10.15 -19.16 -29.90
CA THR A 286 -11.58 -19.00 -29.62
C THR A 286 -12.27 -18.07 -30.61
N ASP A 287 -11.60 -17.01 -31.07
CA ASP A 287 -12.09 -16.13 -32.12
C ASP A 287 -12.29 -16.89 -33.44
N GLY A 288 -11.32 -17.73 -33.82
CA GLY A 288 -11.44 -18.60 -34.99
C GLY A 288 -12.61 -19.61 -34.89
N GLU A 289 -12.83 -20.19 -33.70
CA GLU A 289 -13.98 -21.06 -33.46
C GLU A 289 -15.31 -20.31 -33.55
N ILE A 290 -15.37 -19.08 -33.05
CA ILE A 290 -16.55 -18.21 -33.16
C ILE A 290 -16.83 -17.87 -34.62
N GLU A 291 -15.82 -17.46 -35.39
CA GLU A 291 -15.97 -17.18 -36.82
C GLU A 291 -16.48 -18.39 -37.59
N HIS A 292 -15.98 -19.59 -37.28
CA HIS A 292 -16.47 -20.82 -37.90
C HIS A 292 -17.93 -21.09 -37.56
N ARG A 293 -18.34 -20.92 -36.29
CA ARG A 293 -19.74 -21.09 -35.87
C ARG A 293 -20.67 -20.05 -36.50
N ILE A 294 -20.22 -18.81 -36.68
CA ILE A 294 -20.99 -17.78 -37.38
C ILE A 294 -21.24 -18.21 -38.83
N LYS A 295 -20.21 -18.65 -39.55
CA LYS A 295 -20.36 -19.15 -40.92
C LYS A 295 -21.34 -20.32 -41.01
N LEU A 296 -21.26 -21.26 -40.06
CA LEU A 296 -22.20 -22.39 -40.01
C LEU A 296 -23.64 -21.93 -39.76
N ILE A 297 -23.85 -20.93 -38.89
CA ILE A 297 -25.19 -20.35 -38.66
C ILE A 297 -25.70 -19.67 -39.94
N ASP A 298 -24.86 -18.93 -40.65
CA ASP A 298 -25.23 -18.30 -41.92
C ASP A 298 -25.64 -19.35 -42.96
N GLU A 299 -24.89 -20.44 -43.07
CA GLU A 299 -25.20 -21.58 -43.96
C GLU A 299 -26.54 -22.24 -43.61
N LEU A 300 -26.76 -22.56 -42.33
CA LEU A 300 -28.00 -23.16 -41.85
C LEU A 300 -29.21 -22.22 -42.01
N THR A 301 -28.99 -20.91 -41.89
CA THR A 301 -30.04 -19.90 -42.11
C THR A 301 -30.45 -19.88 -43.57
N LEU A 302 -29.48 -19.93 -44.50
CA LEU A 302 -29.76 -20.01 -45.93
C LEU A 302 -30.52 -21.31 -46.30
N GLU A 303 -30.12 -22.45 -45.72
CA GLU A 303 -30.81 -23.73 -45.92
C GLU A 303 -32.25 -23.67 -45.40
N LEU A 304 -32.48 -23.08 -44.23
CA LEU A 304 -33.82 -22.88 -43.68
C LEU A 304 -34.69 -22.02 -44.61
N GLU A 305 -34.18 -20.88 -45.08
CA GLU A 305 -34.90 -20.01 -46.02
C GLU A 305 -35.26 -20.74 -47.33
N GLN A 306 -34.35 -21.58 -47.83
CA GLN A 306 -34.58 -22.38 -49.02
C GLN A 306 -35.68 -23.44 -48.79
N GLU A 307 -35.70 -24.11 -47.64
CA GLU A 307 -36.74 -25.07 -47.27
C GLU A 307 -38.09 -24.39 -47.03
N GLU A 308 -38.13 -23.22 -46.40
CA GLU A 308 -39.35 -22.42 -46.25
C GLU A 308 -39.93 -22.01 -47.62
N TYR A 309 -39.07 -21.62 -48.56
CA TYR A 309 -39.49 -21.31 -49.93
C TYR A 309 -40.06 -22.53 -50.65
N GLN A 310 -39.42 -23.70 -50.54
CA GLN A 310 -39.94 -24.94 -51.10
C GLN A 310 -41.27 -25.35 -50.47
N ASN A 311 -41.40 -25.25 -49.14
CA ASN A 311 -42.64 -25.52 -48.43
C ASN A 311 -43.77 -24.59 -48.88
N ALA A 312 -43.50 -23.30 -49.07
CA ALA A 312 -44.49 -22.36 -49.58
C ALA A 312 -44.99 -22.72 -51.01
N ILE A 313 -44.10 -23.22 -51.87
CA ILE A 313 -44.48 -23.73 -53.21
C ILE A 313 -45.37 -24.97 -53.07
N LEU A 314 -44.98 -25.93 -52.22
CA LEU A 314 -45.74 -27.16 -52.01
C LEU A 314 -47.12 -26.89 -51.41
N GLU A 315 -47.23 -25.98 -50.43
CA GLU A 315 -48.51 -25.55 -49.87
C GLU A 315 -49.41 -24.92 -50.93
N ARG A 316 -48.85 -24.10 -51.83
CA ARG A 316 -49.59 -23.52 -52.95
C ARG A 316 -50.11 -24.61 -53.90
N GLN A 317 -49.27 -25.56 -54.27
CA GLN A 317 -49.66 -26.68 -55.14
C GLN A 317 -50.73 -27.56 -54.48
N LEU A 318 -50.62 -27.82 -53.18
CA LEU A 318 -51.60 -28.58 -52.40
C LEU A 318 -52.96 -27.85 -52.38
N ASN A 319 -52.96 -26.54 -52.14
CA ASN A 319 -54.16 -25.72 -52.16
C ASN A 319 -54.82 -25.70 -53.55
N GLU A 320 -54.02 -25.60 -54.62
CA GLU A 320 -54.51 -25.70 -56.00
C GLU A 320 -55.11 -27.08 -56.30
N ALA A 321 -54.45 -28.16 -55.90
CA ALA A 321 -54.96 -29.53 -56.07
C ALA A 321 -56.26 -29.75 -55.29
N SER A 322 -56.35 -29.26 -54.05
CA SER A 322 -57.57 -29.31 -53.24
C SER A 322 -58.72 -28.53 -53.87
N SER A 323 -58.45 -27.39 -54.51
CA SER A 323 -59.48 -26.61 -55.22
C SER A 323 -60.04 -27.30 -56.48
N ARG A 324 -59.26 -28.20 -57.10
CA ARG A 324 -59.65 -28.94 -58.32
C ARG A 324 -60.47 -30.19 -58.04
N GLN A 325 -60.46 -30.70 -56.80
CA GLN A 325 -61.36 -31.77 -56.36
C GLN A 325 -62.15 -31.30 -55.13
N PRO A 326 -63.43 -30.91 -55.25
CA PRO A 326 -64.28 -30.81 -54.08
C PRO A 326 -64.35 -32.22 -53.48
N ILE A 327 -63.66 -32.42 -52.36
CA ILE A 327 -63.72 -33.66 -51.59
C ILE A 327 -65.18 -33.82 -51.15
N LEU A 328 -65.94 -34.64 -51.87
CA LEU A 328 -67.13 -35.28 -51.32
C LEU A 328 -66.62 -36.19 -50.20
N LEU A 329 -66.64 -35.66 -48.97
CA LEU A 329 -66.47 -36.44 -47.75
C LEU A 329 -67.62 -37.46 -47.70
N ARG A 330 -67.40 -38.61 -48.33
CA ARG A 330 -68.14 -39.82 -47.98
C ARG A 330 -67.51 -40.33 -46.70
N GLU A 331 -68.23 -40.16 -45.60
CA GLU A 331 -67.94 -40.78 -44.31
C GLU A 331 -67.81 -42.30 -44.51
N SER A 332 -66.57 -42.79 -44.60
CA SER A 332 -66.28 -44.21 -44.42
C SER A 332 -65.24 -44.32 -43.32
N TYR A 333 -65.76 -44.38 -42.10
CA TYR A 333 -65.06 -44.97 -40.95
C TYR A 333 -64.48 -46.32 -41.36
N VAL A 334 -63.16 -46.47 -41.26
CA VAL A 334 -62.51 -47.79 -41.24
C VAL A 334 -61.75 -47.88 -39.92
N PRO A 335 -62.16 -48.77 -38.99
CA PRO A 335 -61.38 -49.06 -37.81
C PRO A 335 -60.29 -50.06 -38.20
N VAL A 336 -59.01 -49.75 -37.93
CA VAL A 336 -57.97 -50.78 -37.90
C VAL A 336 -57.30 -50.75 -36.54
N LEU A 337 -57.32 -51.94 -35.96
CA LEU A 337 -57.00 -52.31 -34.61
C LEU A 337 -55.51 -52.16 -34.31
N ASP A 338 -55.30 -51.81 -33.06
CA ASP A 338 -54.17 -52.12 -32.19
C ASP A 338 -53.65 -53.57 -32.35
N GLN A 339 -52.34 -53.75 -32.58
CA GLN A 339 -51.53 -54.83 -31.96
C GLN A 339 -50.03 -54.72 -32.29
N ALA A 340 -49.28 -54.40 -31.22
CA ALA A 340 -48.14 -55.16 -30.68
C ALA A 340 -46.85 -55.42 -31.50
N SER A 341 -45.75 -55.03 -30.83
CA SER A 341 -44.47 -55.75 -30.71
C SER A 341 -43.55 -55.87 -31.92
N ILE A 342 -42.54 -55.00 -31.98
CA ILE A 342 -41.16 -55.42 -32.30
C ILE A 342 -40.22 -54.85 -31.24
N SER A 343 -39.44 -55.76 -30.68
CA SER A 343 -38.48 -55.60 -29.61
C SER A 343 -37.11 -55.09 -30.09
N THR A 344 -36.47 -54.30 -29.21
CA THR A 344 -35.00 -54.18 -28.95
C THR A 344 -34.07 -53.51 -29.99
N PRO A 345 -32.84 -53.07 -29.60
CA PRO A 345 -32.42 -52.35 -28.39
C PRO A 345 -31.38 -51.22 -28.64
N GLY A 346 -31.23 -50.31 -27.66
CA GLY A 346 -29.93 -49.78 -27.20
C GLY A 346 -29.15 -48.77 -28.06
N TYR A 347 -29.05 -47.52 -27.58
CA TYR A 347 -27.78 -46.79 -27.54
C TYR A 347 -27.71 -45.94 -26.27
N VAL A 348 -26.75 -46.29 -25.42
CA VAL A 348 -26.25 -45.49 -24.30
C VAL A 348 -25.25 -44.51 -24.90
N LEU A 349 -25.45 -43.21 -24.72
CA LEU A 349 -24.40 -42.22 -24.92
C LEU A 349 -23.87 -41.84 -23.54
N ASP A 350 -22.71 -42.39 -23.23
CA ASP A 350 -21.82 -41.96 -22.15
C ASP A 350 -21.46 -40.48 -22.36
N THR A 351 -21.87 -39.65 -21.40
CA THR A 351 -21.26 -38.33 -21.20
C THR A 351 -20.10 -38.50 -20.22
N LEU A 352 -18.89 -38.47 -20.75
CA LEU A 352 -17.64 -38.37 -20.01
C LEU A 352 -17.61 -37.07 -19.18
N VAL A 353 -17.20 -37.22 -17.92
CA VAL A 353 -16.74 -36.17 -16.99
C VAL A 353 -15.24 -36.25 -16.90
#